data_AF-A0A1R1IBD5-F1
#
_entry.id   AF-A0A1R1IBD5-F1
#
_cell.length_a   1.000
_cell.length_b   1.000
_cell.length_c   1.000
_cell.angle_alpha   90.00
_cell.angle_beta   90.00
_cell.angle_gamma   90.00
#
_symmetry.space_group_name_H-M   'P 1'
#
loop_
_entity.id
_entity.type
_entity.pdbx_description
1 polymer ?
#
loop_
_entity_poly.entity_id
_entity_poly.type
_entity_poly.pdbx_seq_one_letter_code
_entity_poly.pdbx_strand_id
1 'polypeptide(L)'
;MVLAMIAAMFFIRSDETRAWVFTAMFFAMTLAVALVALDDLHRRHEKVAFRPRTRMGWWAIGLSVAGVATMFLSGLYVAIIRTGQPTEMGPFIPMLVFTIAGFALMLAAGVVSLLAWFRSDERSWLVLLPLLPALFAVHFVVGEFTFPH
;
A
#
# COMPACT_ATOMS: atom_id res chain seq x y z
N MET A 1 19.55 -0.72 -3.17
CA MET A 1 19.23 0.70 -3.42
C MET A 1 18.21 1.23 -2.40
N VAL A 2 17.01 0.66 -2.29
CA VAL A 2 15.97 1.12 -1.33
C VAL A 2 16.44 1.14 0.13
N LEU A 3 17.09 0.08 0.61
CA LEU A 3 17.65 0.03 1.98
C LEU A 3 18.72 1.10 2.24
N ALA A 4 19.51 1.46 1.22
CA ALA A 4 20.52 2.51 1.33
C ALA A 4 19.87 3.91 1.41
N MET A 5 18.75 4.12 0.71
CA MET A 5 17.98 5.36 0.83
C MET A 5 17.26 5.47 2.18
N ILE A 6 16.70 4.35 2.69
CA ILE A 6 16.13 4.28 4.05
C ILE A 6 17.22 4.65 5.08
N ALA A 7 18.41 4.05 4.97
CA ALA A 7 19.50 4.36 5.88
C ALA A 7 19.96 5.83 5.76
N ALA A 8 20.06 6.35 4.54
CA ALA A 8 20.46 7.74 4.28
C ALA A 8 19.52 8.76 4.90
N MET A 9 18.21 8.47 4.97
CA MET A 9 17.22 9.37 5.60
C MET A 9 17.53 9.70 7.07
N PHE A 10 18.13 8.78 7.82
CA PHE A 10 18.46 9.01 9.23
C PHE A 10 19.66 9.96 9.43
N PHE A 11 20.42 10.27 8.37
CA PHE A 11 21.58 11.16 8.43
C PHE A 11 21.32 12.53 7.79
N ILE A 12 20.14 12.76 7.19
CA ILE A 12 19.75 14.04 6.59
C ILE A 12 19.22 14.97 7.68
N ARG A 13 19.87 16.14 7.82
CA ARG A 13 19.61 17.10 8.91
C ARG A 13 18.42 18.02 8.64
N SER A 14 18.10 18.30 7.37
CA SER A 14 16.98 19.14 6.96
C SER A 14 15.72 18.31 6.72
N ASP A 15 14.63 18.69 7.38
CA ASP A 15 13.35 17.97 7.27
C ASP A 15 12.76 18.04 5.85
N GLU A 16 12.94 19.17 5.16
CA GLU A 16 12.53 19.34 3.76
C GLU A 16 13.25 18.36 2.83
N THR A 17 14.58 18.25 2.93
CA THR A 17 15.36 17.31 2.11
C THR A 17 15.01 15.86 2.43
N ARG A 18 14.75 15.57 3.70
CA ARG A 18 14.33 14.24 4.14
C ARG A 18 12.97 13.88 3.51
N ALA A 19 12.02 14.82 3.47
CA ALA A 19 10.71 14.62 2.84
C ALA A 19 10.83 14.36 1.33
N TRP A 20 11.67 15.12 0.62
CA TRP A 20 11.93 14.87 -0.81
C TRP A 20 12.52 13.49 -1.08
N VAL A 21 13.50 13.07 -0.28
CA VAL A 21 14.11 11.73 -0.40
C VAL A 21 13.06 10.65 -0.15
N PHE A 22 12.23 10.82 0.87
CA PHE A 22 11.15 9.91 1.21
C PHE A 22 10.15 9.74 0.07
N THR A 23 9.68 10.85 -0.52
CA THR A 23 8.78 10.83 -1.67
C THR A 23 9.46 10.19 -2.89
N ALA A 24 10.72 10.52 -3.16
CA ALA A 24 11.48 9.90 -4.25
C ALA A 24 11.60 8.38 -4.08
N MET A 25 11.76 7.89 -2.84
CA MET A 25 11.79 6.44 -2.56
C MET A 25 10.48 5.76 -2.91
N PHE A 26 9.33 6.37 -2.61
CA PHE A 26 8.02 5.81 -2.98
C PHE A 26 7.90 5.62 -4.50
N PHE A 27 8.26 6.65 -5.27
CA PHE A 27 8.24 6.57 -6.73
C PHE A 27 9.26 5.56 -7.27
N ALA A 28 10.47 5.51 -6.70
CA ALA A 28 11.49 4.54 -7.09
C ALA A 28 11.05 3.09 -6.82
N MET A 29 10.41 2.82 -5.68
CA MET A 29 9.87 1.48 -5.36
C MET A 29 8.76 1.09 -6.33
N THR A 30 7.82 2.01 -6.61
CA THR A 30 6.72 1.78 -7.54
C THR A 30 7.25 1.49 -8.95
N LEU A 31 8.21 2.29 -9.41
CA LEU A 31 8.88 2.09 -10.71
C LEU A 31 9.63 0.76 -10.75
N ALA A 32 10.36 0.39 -9.70
CA ALA A 32 11.08 -0.88 -9.62
C ALA A 32 10.14 -2.08 -9.76
N VAL A 33 8.99 -2.06 -9.06
CA VAL A 33 7.96 -3.10 -9.17
C VAL A 33 7.42 -3.19 -10.60
N ALA A 34 7.10 -2.05 -11.22
CA ALA A 34 6.62 -2.02 -12.60
C ALA A 34 7.67 -2.58 -13.58
N LEU A 35 8.94 -2.20 -13.44
CA LEU A 35 10.03 -2.70 -14.29
C LEU A 35 10.26 -4.20 -14.12
N VAL A 36 10.21 -4.71 -12.88
CA VAL A 36 10.32 -6.16 -12.63
C VAL A 36 9.15 -6.93 -13.26
N ALA A 37 7.93 -6.40 -13.16
CA ALA A 37 6.78 -7.02 -13.82
C ALA A 37 6.91 -7.01 -15.35
N LEU A 38 7.41 -5.91 -15.93
CA LEU A 38 7.65 -5.80 -17.38
C LEU A 38 8.76 -6.74 -17.86
N ASP A 39 9.86 -6.85 -17.12
CA ASP A 39 10.96 -7.78 -17.44
C ASP A 39 10.49 -9.24 -17.38
N ASP A 40 9.69 -9.62 -16.37
CA ASP A 40 9.12 -10.97 -16.28
C ASP A 40 8.19 -11.29 -17.47
N LEU A 41 7.35 -10.33 -17.90
CA LEU A 41 6.52 -10.47 -19.11
C LEU A 41 7.37 -10.63 -20.36
N HIS A 42 8.42 -9.83 -20.51
CA HIS A 42 9.32 -9.85 -21.66
C HIS A 42 10.04 -11.20 -21.77
N ARG A 43 10.59 -11.70 -20.66
CA ARG A 43 11.29 -13.00 -20.60
C ARG A 43 10.40 -14.19 -20.94
N ARG A 44 9.10 -14.10 -20.62
CA ARG A 44 8.13 -15.18 -20.87
C ARG A 44 7.41 -15.07 -22.21
N HIS A 45 7.61 -13.98 -22.96
CA HIS A 45 6.88 -13.67 -24.19
C HIS A 45 5.34 -13.68 -24.03
N GLU A 46 4.85 -13.35 -22.84
CA GLU A 46 3.43 -13.36 -22.50
C GLU A 46 2.78 -11.99 -22.70
N LYS A 47 1.48 -11.99 -23.03
CA LYS A 47 0.68 -10.76 -23.11
C LYS A 47 -0.05 -10.52 -21.80
N VAL A 48 -0.16 -9.25 -21.43
CA VAL A 48 -0.91 -8.82 -20.24
C VAL A 48 -2.40 -9.03 -20.47
N ALA A 49 -3.05 -9.73 -19.55
CA ALA A 49 -4.50 -9.84 -19.53
C ALA A 49 -5.13 -8.68 -18.73
N PHE A 50 -6.37 -8.32 -19.05
CA PHE A 50 -7.09 -7.35 -18.21
C PHE A 50 -7.60 -8.00 -16.92
N ARG A 51 -8.28 -9.15 -17.02
CA ARG A 51 -8.94 -9.81 -15.87
C ARG A 51 -8.07 -10.89 -15.22
N PRO A 52 -8.13 -11.06 -13.89
CA PRO A 52 -7.49 -12.18 -13.20
C PRO A 52 -8.06 -13.51 -13.66
N ARG A 53 -7.19 -14.52 -13.75
CA ARG A 53 -7.54 -15.90 -14.10
C ARG A 53 -7.41 -16.84 -12.90
N THR A 54 -6.57 -16.48 -11.94
CA THR A 54 -6.23 -17.28 -10.77
C THR A 54 -7.07 -16.90 -9.55
N ARG A 55 -7.27 -17.86 -8.64
CA ARG A 55 -7.92 -17.59 -7.34
C ARG A 55 -7.12 -16.56 -6.53
N MET A 56 -5.78 -16.62 -6.54
CA MET A 56 -4.94 -15.66 -5.84
C MET A 56 -5.11 -14.24 -6.39
N GLY A 57 -5.23 -14.07 -7.71
CA GLY A 57 -5.49 -12.78 -8.33
C GLY A 57 -6.81 -12.16 -7.87
N TRP A 58 -7.87 -12.96 -7.75
CA TRP A 58 -9.15 -12.50 -7.19
C TRP A 58 -9.07 -12.15 -5.71
N TRP A 59 -8.32 -12.92 -4.91
CA TRP A 59 -8.07 -12.59 -3.51
C TRP A 59 -7.29 -11.29 -3.35
N ALA A 60 -6.27 -11.03 -4.18
CA ALA A 60 -5.52 -9.79 -4.15
C ALA A 60 -6.43 -8.57 -4.38
N ILE A 61 -7.32 -8.64 -5.37
CA ILE A 61 -8.29 -7.58 -5.64
C ILE A 61 -9.28 -7.44 -4.48
N GLY A 62 -9.86 -8.54 -4.01
CA GLY A 62 -10.84 -8.53 -2.93
C GLY A 62 -10.28 -7.92 -1.64
N LEU A 63 -9.06 -8.29 -1.26
CA LEU A 63 -8.36 -7.73 -0.11
C LEU A 63 -8.06 -6.24 -0.29
N SER A 64 -7.65 -5.82 -1.49
CA SER A 64 -7.39 -4.41 -1.77
C SER A 64 -8.67 -3.58 -1.68
N VAL A 65 -9.78 -4.06 -2.25
CA VAL A 65 -11.09 -3.39 -2.17
C VAL A 65 -11.57 -3.33 -0.73
N ALA A 66 -11.44 -4.42 0.03
CA ALA A 66 -11.79 -4.45 1.44
C ALA A 66 -10.96 -3.44 2.24
N GLY A 67 -9.63 -3.40 2.05
CA GLY A 67 -8.76 -2.46 2.75
C GLY A 67 -9.09 -0.99 2.47
N VAL A 68 -9.33 -0.66 1.20
CA VAL A 68 -9.78 0.69 0.81
C VAL A 68 -11.14 1.01 1.44
N ALA A 69 -12.11 0.10 1.35
CA ALA A 69 -13.43 0.30 1.94
C ALA A 69 -13.35 0.52 3.46
N THR A 70 -12.52 -0.26 4.18
CA THR A 70 -12.30 -0.10 5.61
C THR A 70 -11.73 1.29 5.94
N MET A 71 -10.79 1.80 5.13
CA MET A 71 -10.26 3.16 5.30
C MET A 71 -11.32 4.24 5.07
N PHE A 72 -12.14 4.10 4.03
CA PHE A 72 -13.26 5.01 3.79
C PHE A 72 -14.29 4.99 4.94
N LEU A 73 -14.60 3.82 5.47
CA LEU A 73 -15.50 3.66 6.63
C LEU A 73 -14.93 4.33 7.88
N SER A 74 -13.61 4.28 8.10
CA SER A 74 -12.92 5.00 9.17
C SER A 74 -13.16 6.52 9.08
N GLY A 75 -12.97 7.09 7.88
CA GLY A 75 -13.20 8.52 7.64
C GLY A 75 -14.68 8.92 7.80
N LEU A 76 -15.59 8.09 7.29
CA LEU A 76 -17.04 8.31 7.43
C LEU A 76 -17.48 8.29 8.90
N TYR A 77 -16.96 7.33 9.68
CA TYR A 77 -17.23 7.22 11.11
C TYR A 77 -16.83 8.49 11.86
N VAL A 78 -15.63 9.02 11.59
CA VAL A 78 -15.14 10.28 12.19
C VAL A 78 -16.02 11.46 11.79
N ALA A 79 -16.41 11.55 10.51
CA ALA A 79 -17.26 12.63 10.01
C ALA A 79 -18.63 12.66 10.71
N ILE A 80 -19.26 11.49 10.89
CA ILE A 80 -20.57 11.37 11.56
C ILE A 80 -20.48 11.78 13.03
N ILE A 81 -19.47 11.30 13.77
CA ILE A 81 -19.37 11.57 15.21
C ILE A 81 -19.05 13.04 15.51
N ARG A 82 -18.19 13.67 14.69
CA ARG A 82 -17.89 15.10 14.85
C ARG A 82 -19.12 16.01 14.72
N THR A 83 -20.18 15.55 14.06
CA THR A 83 -21.44 16.30 13.94
C THR A 83 -22.43 16.06 15.10
N GLY A 84 -22.16 15.13 16.02
CA GLY A 84 -23.20 14.57 16.89
C GLY A 84 -23.05 14.73 18.40
N GLN A 85 -21.89 14.49 19.02
CA GLN A 85 -21.79 14.37 20.50
C GLN A 85 -20.35 14.58 21.04
N PRO A 86 -20.16 15.11 22.27
CA PRO A 86 -18.91 14.99 23.01
C PRO A 86 -18.80 13.56 23.59
N THR A 87 -17.85 12.77 23.09
CA THR A 87 -17.61 11.41 23.62
C THR A 87 -16.57 11.45 24.73
N GLU A 88 -16.93 11.05 25.94
CA GLU A 88 -16.04 11.07 27.14
C GLU A 88 -14.85 10.10 27.07
N MET A 89 -14.80 9.19 26.08
CA MET A 89 -13.61 8.38 25.74
C MET A 89 -13.08 8.64 24.31
N GLY A 90 -13.63 9.63 23.61
CA GLY A 90 -13.21 10.07 22.27
C GLY A 90 -13.41 9.03 21.13
N PRO A 91 -13.50 9.47 19.86
CA PRO A 91 -13.58 8.60 18.68
C PRO A 91 -12.29 7.82 18.36
N PHE A 92 -11.31 7.82 19.27
CA PHE A 92 -9.94 7.40 19.00
C PHE A 92 -9.79 5.87 18.84
N ILE A 93 -10.48 5.07 19.67
CA ILE A 93 -10.35 3.60 19.65
C ILE A 93 -10.94 2.99 18.36
N PRO A 94 -12.18 3.32 17.92
CA PRO A 94 -12.74 2.71 16.71
C PRO A 94 -12.00 3.15 15.45
N MET A 95 -11.58 4.41 15.36
CA MET A 95 -10.79 4.92 14.24
C MET A 95 -9.46 4.17 14.10
N LEU A 96 -8.74 3.97 15.22
CA LEU A 96 -7.49 3.23 15.22
C LEU A 96 -7.68 1.80 14.73
N VAL A 97 -8.73 1.10 15.20
CA VAL A 97 -9.03 -0.27 14.77
C VAL A 97 -9.31 -0.36 13.27
N PHE A 98 -10.15 0.53 12.72
CA PHE A 98 -10.41 0.56 11.28
C PHE A 98 -9.16 0.88 10.46
N THR A 99 -8.33 1.80 10.96
CA THR A 99 -7.09 2.20 10.28
C THR A 99 -6.09 1.04 10.25
N ILE A 100 -5.85 0.38 11.39
CA ILE A 100 -4.95 -0.78 11.45
C ILE A 100 -5.48 -1.92 10.56
N ALA A 101 -6.77 -2.22 10.62
CA ALA A 101 -7.39 -3.24 9.79
C ALA A 101 -7.28 -2.93 8.29
N GLY A 102 -7.53 -1.67 7.89
CA GLY A 102 -7.39 -1.24 6.50
C GLY A 102 -5.96 -1.37 5.99
N PHE A 103 -4.96 -0.96 6.78
CA PHE A 103 -3.55 -1.12 6.41
C PHE A 103 -3.14 -2.59 6.31
N ALA A 104 -3.55 -3.42 7.27
CA ALA A 104 -3.28 -4.86 7.25
C ALA A 104 -3.87 -5.53 5.99
N LEU A 105 -5.09 -5.16 5.60
CA LEU A 105 -5.72 -5.66 4.38
C LEU A 105 -4.99 -5.20 3.12
N MET A 106 -4.55 -3.94 3.03
CA MET A 106 -3.76 -3.44 1.91
C MET A 106 -2.42 -4.16 1.79
N LEU A 107 -1.71 -4.36 2.91
CA LEU A 107 -0.46 -5.11 2.94
C LEU A 107 -0.67 -6.57 2.51
N ALA A 108 -1.70 -7.24 3.04
CA ALA A 108 -2.07 -8.59 2.63
C ALA A 108 -2.39 -8.66 1.13
N ALA A 109 -3.12 -7.68 0.60
CA ALA A 109 -3.43 -7.58 -0.82
C ALA A 109 -2.15 -7.48 -1.68
N GLY A 110 -1.17 -6.67 -1.24
CA GLY A 110 0.13 -6.55 -1.90
C GLY A 110 0.91 -7.87 -1.90
N VAL A 111 0.97 -8.56 -0.75
CA VAL A 111 1.63 -9.87 -0.66
C VAL A 111 0.96 -10.90 -1.55
N VAL A 112 -0.37 -10.99 -1.51
CA VAL A 112 -1.13 -11.94 -2.34
C VAL A 112 -0.99 -11.59 -3.82
N SER A 113 -0.90 -10.31 -4.18
CA SER A 113 -0.59 -9.86 -5.54
C SER A 113 0.76 -10.36 -6.02
N LEU A 114 1.82 -10.19 -5.22
CA LEU A 114 3.16 -10.71 -5.55
C LEU A 114 3.14 -12.23 -5.69
N LEU A 115 2.43 -12.94 -4.80
CA LEU A 115 2.29 -14.40 -4.90
C LEU A 115 1.51 -14.82 -6.14
N ALA A 116 0.43 -14.13 -6.49
CA ALA A 116 -0.31 -14.39 -7.71
C ALA A 116 0.60 -14.22 -8.93
N TRP A 117 1.35 -13.11 -8.99
CA TRP A 117 2.26 -12.81 -10.09
C TRP A 117 3.41 -13.82 -10.20
N PHE A 118 4.18 -14.04 -9.14
CA PHE A 118 5.40 -14.85 -9.23
C PHE A 118 5.20 -16.36 -9.02
N ARG A 119 4.15 -16.78 -8.30
CA ARG A 119 3.91 -18.21 -7.99
C ARG A 119 2.74 -18.85 -8.70
N SER A 120 1.74 -18.08 -9.16
CA SER A 120 0.53 -18.64 -9.78
C SER A 120 0.43 -18.36 -11.27
N ASP A 121 1.51 -17.90 -11.91
CA ASP A 121 1.55 -17.51 -13.33
C ASP A 121 0.41 -16.55 -13.73
N GLU A 122 0.00 -15.68 -12.80
CA GLU A 122 -1.02 -14.65 -13.06
C GLU A 122 -0.40 -13.46 -13.81
N ARG A 123 -0.98 -13.07 -14.93
CA ARG A 123 -0.45 -12.02 -15.83
C ARG A 123 -1.45 -10.91 -16.10
N SER A 124 -2.33 -10.67 -15.15
CA SER A 124 -3.32 -9.61 -15.26
C SER A 124 -2.82 -8.29 -14.68
N TRP A 125 -3.05 -7.21 -15.42
CA TRP A 125 -2.75 -5.85 -14.95
C TRP A 125 -3.47 -5.53 -13.64
N LEU A 126 -4.71 -6.01 -13.49
CA LEU A 126 -5.51 -5.79 -12.28
C LEU A 126 -4.86 -6.36 -11.01
N VAL A 127 -4.03 -7.39 -11.13
CA VAL A 127 -3.35 -7.98 -9.97
C VAL A 127 -2.16 -7.14 -9.53
N LEU A 128 -1.59 -6.30 -10.39
CA LEU A 128 -0.56 -5.34 -9.99
C LEU A 128 -1.14 -4.12 -9.25
N LEU A 129 -2.41 -3.78 -9.47
CA LEU A 129 -3.04 -2.62 -8.83
C LEU A 129 -2.98 -2.66 -7.29
N PRO A 130 -3.28 -3.79 -6.60
CA PRO A 130 -3.10 -3.93 -5.16
C PRO A 130 -1.70 -3.60 -4.62
N LEU A 131 -0.65 -3.63 -5.45
CA LEU A 131 0.69 -3.24 -5.01
C LEU A 131 0.79 -1.76 -4.70
N LEU A 132 0.00 -0.91 -5.36
CA LEU A 132 0.04 0.53 -5.12
C LEU A 132 -0.43 0.92 -3.71
N PRO A 133 -1.64 0.54 -3.23
CA PRO A 133 -2.05 0.82 -1.86
C PRO A 133 -1.17 0.08 -0.83
N ALA A 134 -0.61 -1.09 -1.15
CA ALA A 134 0.33 -1.78 -0.27
C ALA A 134 1.66 -1.02 -0.12
N LEU A 135 2.24 -0.53 -1.22
CA LEU A 135 3.44 0.30 -1.19
C LEU A 135 3.17 1.63 -0.49
N PHE A 136 1.99 2.22 -0.70
CA PHE A 136 1.56 3.41 0.02
C PHE A 136 1.44 3.13 1.53
N ALA A 137 0.90 1.97 1.92
CA ALA A 137 0.84 1.54 3.32
C ALA A 137 2.22 1.42 3.95
N VAL A 138 3.15 0.74 3.28
CA VAL A 138 4.55 0.64 3.73
C VAL A 138 5.18 2.02 3.85
N HIS A 139 5.01 2.85 2.82
CA HIS A 139 5.51 4.21 2.80
C HIS A 139 4.97 4.99 4.00
N PHE A 140 3.65 5.07 4.17
CA PHE A 140 3.01 5.77 5.28
C PHE A 140 3.54 5.34 6.65
N VAL A 141 3.64 4.03 6.91
CA VAL A 141 4.17 3.50 8.18
C VAL A 141 5.62 3.91 8.39
N VAL A 142 6.47 3.81 7.37
CA VAL A 142 7.88 4.26 7.47
C VAL A 142 7.94 5.77 7.70
N GLY A 143 7.05 6.53 7.08
CA GLY A 143 6.93 7.99 7.23
C GLY A 143 6.65 8.39 8.66
N GLU A 144 5.70 7.70 9.31
CA GLU A 144 5.35 7.91 10.72
C GLU A 144 6.58 7.80 11.64
N PHE A 145 7.41 6.79 11.43
CA PHE A 145 8.63 6.61 12.24
C PHE A 145 9.75 7.59 11.87
N THR A 146 9.75 8.13 10.65
CA THR A 146 10.83 8.99 10.18
C THR A 146 10.56 10.49 10.42
N PHE A 147 9.28 10.86 10.47
CA PHE A 147 8.78 12.20 10.74
C PHE A 147 7.72 12.14 11.85
N PRO A 148 8.10 11.80 13.10
CA PRO A 148 7.18 11.84 14.21
C PRO A 148 6.72 13.29 14.42
N HIS A 149 5.41 13.49 14.42
CA HIS A 149 4.76 14.80 14.52
C HIS A 149 4.16 15.00 15.91
#